data_AF-A0A935MZK2-F1
#
_entry.id   AF-A0A935MZK2-F1
#
_cell.length_a   1.000
_cell.length_b   1.000
_cell.length_c   1.000
_cell.angle_alpha   90.00
_cell.angle_beta   90.00
_cell.angle_gamma   90.00
#
_symmetry.space_group_name_H-M   'P 1'
#
loop_
_entity.id
_entity.type
_entity.pdbx_description
1 polymer ?
#
loop_
_entity_poly.entity_id
_entity_poly.type
_entity_poly.pdbx_seq_one_letter_code
_entity_poly.pdbx_strand_id
1 'polypeptide(L)'
;MPGELRSAALAGDYAPWLTANLHLADFPEERRGAAPAWDNVFYDSPGLGYVTATHQLIRRRLTGTVFTYYRALHDVAPAEGRKLLLETPREAWAEGILSELERVHPDIRRLTTRLDIFRNGHAMRRPVPGSIWYGQRQKLADFFSRRITLAHADLSGFSLFEEALYRGVVAAERVIRWLNAQ
;
A
#
# COMPACT_ATOMS: atom_id res chain seq x y z
N MET A 1 -5.82 -20.99 18.69
CA MET A 1 -4.38 -20.75 18.43
C MET A 1 -3.63 -20.80 19.75
N PRO A 2 -2.39 -21.31 19.79
CA PRO A 2 -1.53 -21.19 20.97
C PRO A 2 -1.40 -19.71 21.40
N GLY A 3 -1.41 -19.45 22.72
CA GLY A 3 -1.42 -18.08 23.25
C GLY A 3 -0.22 -17.23 22.83
N GLU A 4 0.95 -17.86 22.68
CA GLU A 4 2.16 -17.20 22.20
C GLU A 4 2.07 -16.76 20.74
N LEU A 5 1.47 -17.59 19.87
CA LEU A 5 1.30 -17.26 18.46
C LEU A 5 0.38 -16.06 18.28
N ARG A 6 -0.72 -16.01 19.05
CA ARG A 6 -1.64 -14.87 19.04
C ARG A 6 -0.92 -13.60 19.49
N SER A 7 -0.14 -13.68 20.58
CA SER A 7 0.63 -12.54 21.09
C SER A 7 1.65 -12.04 20.07
N ALA A 8 2.31 -12.96 19.38
CA ALA A 8 3.28 -12.63 18.34
C ALA A 8 2.65 -11.96 17.12
N ALA A 9 1.46 -12.42 16.70
CA ALA A 9 0.70 -11.80 15.62
C ALA A 9 0.24 -10.37 15.98
N LEU A 10 -0.24 -10.17 17.22
CA LEU A 10 -0.73 -8.88 17.70
C LEU A 10 0.37 -7.86 17.99
N ALA A 11 1.63 -8.29 18.12
CA ALA A 11 2.76 -7.38 18.29
C ALA A 11 3.14 -6.61 17.02
N GLY A 12 2.43 -6.85 15.92
CA GLY A 12 2.61 -6.13 14.68
C GLY A 12 2.02 -4.73 14.68
N ASP A 13 2.76 -3.81 14.06
CA ASP A 13 2.25 -2.49 13.71
C ASP A 13 2.12 -2.35 12.19
N TYR A 14 1.11 -1.60 11.76
CA TYR A 14 0.70 -1.51 10.36
C TYR A 14 0.36 -0.06 9.99
N ALA A 15 0.92 0.40 8.88
CA ALA A 15 0.67 1.73 8.35
C ALA A 15 -0.71 1.78 7.67
N PRO A 16 -1.57 2.74 8.04
CA PRO A 16 -2.79 3.02 7.31
C PRO A 16 -2.47 3.81 6.04
N TRP A 17 -3.03 3.41 4.90
CA TRP A 17 -2.83 4.09 3.62
C TRP A 17 -4.17 4.47 3.02
N LEU A 18 -4.20 5.61 2.34
CA LEU A 18 -5.25 5.99 1.41
C LEU A 18 -4.69 5.98 0.00
N THR A 19 -5.39 5.35 -0.92
CA THR A 19 -5.13 5.50 -2.35
C THR A 19 -6.35 6.10 -3.03
N ALA A 20 -6.11 6.88 -4.09
CA ALA A 20 -7.19 7.41 -4.91
C ALA A 20 -6.89 7.26 -6.38
N ASN A 21 -7.89 6.83 -7.16
CA ASN A 21 -7.80 6.75 -8.60
C ASN A 21 -8.58 7.92 -9.21
N LEU A 22 -7.87 8.79 -9.93
CA LEU A 22 -8.43 9.91 -10.66
C LEU A 22 -8.49 9.54 -12.14
N HIS A 23 -9.69 9.43 -12.68
CA HIS A 23 -9.91 9.29 -14.12
C HIS A 23 -9.92 10.67 -14.76
N LEU A 24 -9.00 10.90 -15.69
CA LEU A 24 -8.83 12.18 -16.37
C LEU A 24 -9.29 12.08 -17.82
N ALA A 25 -10.03 13.08 -18.28
CA ALA A 25 -10.49 13.19 -19.67
C ALA A 25 -9.35 13.43 -20.67
N ASP A 26 -8.21 13.92 -20.21
CA ASP A 26 -6.97 14.06 -20.98
C ASP A 26 -5.77 14.06 -20.02
N PHE A 27 -4.55 14.11 -20.53
CA PHE A 27 -3.37 14.38 -19.72
C PHE A 27 -3.36 15.85 -19.27
N PRO A 28 -2.93 16.14 -18.02
CA PRO A 28 -2.67 17.52 -17.60
C PRO A 28 -1.66 18.22 -18.51
N GLU A 29 -1.81 19.53 -18.64
CA GLU A 29 -0.88 20.34 -19.42
C GLU A 29 0.58 20.19 -18.93
N GLU A 30 1.48 19.85 -19.85
CA GLU A 30 2.90 19.83 -19.58
C GLU A 30 3.42 21.23 -19.30
N ARG A 31 4.19 21.36 -18.22
CA ARG A 31 4.81 22.62 -17.80
C ARG A 31 6.31 22.55 -17.98
N ARG A 32 6.98 23.67 -17.69
CA ARG A 32 8.44 23.71 -17.64
C ARG A 32 8.94 22.63 -16.65
N GLY A 33 9.67 21.66 -17.16
CA GLY A 33 10.15 20.53 -16.37
C GLY A 33 10.35 19.29 -17.22
N ALA A 34 10.37 18.13 -16.55
CA ALA A 34 10.41 16.84 -17.21
C ALA A 34 9.04 16.47 -17.79
N ALA A 35 9.06 15.65 -18.85
CA ALA A 35 7.85 15.00 -19.37
C ALA A 35 7.19 14.13 -18.30
N PRO A 36 5.88 13.81 -18.42
CA PRO A 36 5.17 12.96 -17.47
C PRO A 36 5.90 11.64 -17.19
N ALA A 37 6.29 11.44 -15.94
CA ALA A 37 6.91 10.19 -15.52
C ALA A 37 5.84 9.15 -15.19
N TRP A 38 6.25 7.88 -15.18
CA TRP A 38 5.40 6.83 -14.63
C TRP A 38 5.13 7.09 -13.14
N ASP A 39 6.16 7.38 -12.35
CA ASP A 39 6.08 7.69 -10.92
C ASP A 39 6.44 9.15 -10.66
N ASN A 40 5.59 9.86 -9.93
CA ASN A 40 5.68 11.29 -9.70
C ASN A 40 5.54 11.55 -8.20
N VAL A 41 6.62 11.99 -7.56
CA VAL A 41 6.69 12.21 -6.11
C VAL A 41 6.61 13.69 -5.80
N PHE A 42 5.80 14.05 -4.80
CA PHE A 42 5.70 15.42 -4.33
C PHE A 42 6.70 15.70 -3.21
N TYR A 43 7.44 16.79 -3.37
CA TYR A 43 8.30 17.31 -2.30
C TYR A 43 7.47 18.10 -1.30
N ASP A 44 7.71 17.85 0.00
CA ASP A 44 7.07 18.56 1.11
C ASP A 44 5.53 18.58 0.99
N SER A 45 4.95 17.40 0.87
CA SER A 45 3.51 17.20 0.68
C SER A 45 2.96 16.13 1.63
N PRO A 46 1.70 16.25 2.10
CA PRO A 46 1.05 15.20 2.88
C PRO A 46 0.90 13.87 2.11
N GLY A 47 0.66 13.96 0.80
CA GLY A 47 0.71 12.81 -0.11
C GLY A 47 2.12 12.50 -0.59
N LEU A 48 2.34 11.23 -0.95
CA LEU A 48 3.58 10.81 -1.58
C LEU A 48 3.66 11.30 -3.03
N GLY A 49 2.52 11.39 -3.71
CA GLY A 49 2.42 11.69 -5.13
C GLY A 49 1.51 10.70 -5.84
N TYR A 50 1.75 10.47 -7.13
CA TYR A 50 0.92 9.61 -7.95
C TYR A 50 1.71 8.85 -9.03
N VAL A 51 1.17 7.72 -9.45
CA VAL A 51 1.62 7.02 -10.66
C VAL A 51 0.64 7.23 -11.79
N THR A 52 1.15 7.28 -13.02
CA THR A 52 0.33 7.20 -14.24
C THR A 52 -0.05 5.74 -14.46
N ALA A 53 -1.22 5.33 -13.99
CA ALA A 53 -1.67 3.93 -14.01
C ALA A 53 -1.86 3.39 -15.45
N THR A 54 -2.01 4.27 -16.44
CA THR A 54 -2.13 3.87 -17.86
C THR A 54 -0.79 3.79 -18.59
N HIS A 55 0.36 3.95 -17.92
CA HIS A 55 1.67 4.01 -18.59
C HIS A 55 2.04 2.73 -19.38
N GLN A 56 1.47 1.56 -19.03
CA GLN A 56 1.70 0.30 -19.75
C GLN A 56 0.61 -0.01 -20.80
N LEU A 57 -0.38 0.88 -21.00
CA LEU A 57 -1.37 0.66 -22.04
C LEU A 57 -0.72 0.81 -23.42
N ILE A 58 -0.68 -0.29 -24.17
CA ILE A 58 -0.16 -0.32 -25.53
C ILE A 58 -1.21 0.28 -26.46
N ARG A 59 -1.21 1.61 -26.59
CA ARG A 59 -2.08 2.36 -27.50
C ARG A 59 -1.30 3.49 -28.17
N ARG A 60 -1.56 3.69 -29.47
CA ARG A 60 -0.90 4.74 -30.26
C ARG A 60 -1.29 6.16 -29.82
N ARG A 61 -2.50 6.33 -29.28
CA ARG A 61 -2.98 7.57 -28.67
C ARG A 61 -3.92 7.22 -27.51
N LEU A 62 -3.74 7.91 -26.39
CA LEU A 62 -4.64 7.85 -25.24
C LEU A 62 -5.50 9.11 -25.25
N THR A 63 -6.81 8.97 -25.05
CA THR A 63 -7.79 10.06 -25.00
C THR A 63 -8.15 10.41 -23.55
N GLY A 64 -7.23 10.18 -22.62
CA GLY A 64 -7.47 10.18 -21.18
C GLY A 64 -6.51 9.25 -20.44
N THR A 65 -6.38 9.44 -19.14
CA THR A 65 -5.46 8.68 -18.28
C THR A 65 -6.08 8.43 -16.91
N VAL A 66 -5.41 7.61 -16.11
CA VAL A 66 -5.73 7.39 -14.70
C VAL A 66 -4.49 7.67 -13.88
N PHE A 67 -4.62 8.57 -12.91
CA PHE A 67 -3.60 8.78 -11.87
C PHE A 67 -4.00 8.00 -10.62
N THR A 68 -3.08 7.21 -10.09
CA THR A 68 -3.24 6.57 -8.77
C THR A 68 -2.41 7.34 -7.77
N TYR A 69 -3.07 8.10 -6.91
CA TYR A 69 -2.49 8.91 -5.84
C TYR A 69 -2.33 8.10 -4.55
N TYR A 70 -1.27 8.39 -3.77
CA TYR A 70 -0.94 7.70 -2.52
C TYR A 70 -0.78 8.68 -1.35
N ARG A 71 -1.43 8.39 -0.22
CA ARG A 71 -1.26 9.08 1.07
C ARG A 71 -1.02 8.07 2.19
N ALA A 72 0.17 8.13 2.77
CA ALA A 72 0.66 7.14 3.74
C ALA A 72 0.38 7.48 5.22
N LEU A 73 -0.26 8.63 5.52
CA LEU A 73 -0.59 9.11 6.88
C LEU A 73 0.59 8.94 7.86
N HIS A 74 1.79 9.26 7.38
CA HIS A 74 3.05 9.02 8.06
C HIS A 74 3.30 10.02 9.21
N ASP A 75 2.55 11.12 9.20
CA ASP A 75 2.57 12.25 10.10
C ASP A 75 1.82 12.01 11.42
N VAL A 76 1.11 10.89 11.56
CA VAL A 76 0.33 10.52 12.75
C VAL A 76 0.63 9.10 13.22
N ALA A 77 0.25 8.76 14.45
CA ALA A 77 0.35 7.39 14.92
C ALA A 77 -0.64 6.47 14.14
N PRO A 78 -0.32 5.20 13.88
CA PRO A 78 -1.18 4.33 13.07
C PRO A 78 -2.63 4.18 13.57
N ALA A 79 -2.84 4.18 14.89
CA ALA A 79 -4.18 4.13 15.45
C ALA A 79 -4.99 5.40 15.08
N GLU A 80 -4.35 6.56 15.13
CA GLU A 80 -4.95 7.84 14.73
C GLU A 80 -5.17 7.88 13.22
N GLY A 81 -4.20 7.43 12.41
CA GLY A 81 -4.36 7.34 10.97
C GLY A 81 -5.52 6.43 10.56
N ARG A 82 -5.70 5.28 11.23
CA ARG A 82 -6.87 4.41 11.03
C ARG A 82 -8.18 5.11 11.40
N LYS A 83 -8.19 5.86 12.50
CA LYS A 83 -9.34 6.66 12.92
C LYS A 83 -9.68 7.73 11.88
N LEU A 84 -8.68 8.46 11.38
CA LEU A 84 -8.85 9.45 10.31
C LEU A 84 -9.43 8.81 9.04
N LEU A 85 -8.90 7.66 8.60
CA LEU A 85 -9.45 6.93 7.45
C LEU A 85 -10.92 6.55 7.67
N LEU A 86 -11.29 6.14 8.87
CA LEU A 86 -12.66 5.71 9.19
C LEU A 86 -13.63 6.90 9.24
N GLU A 87 -13.25 7.98 9.93
CA GLU A 87 -14.15 9.08 10.29
C GLU A 87 -14.23 10.18 9.21
N THR A 88 -13.16 10.38 8.44
CA THR A 88 -13.13 11.46 7.45
C THR A 88 -14.05 11.13 6.27
N PRO A 89 -15.00 12.03 5.90
CA PRO A 89 -15.87 11.84 4.73
C PRO A 89 -15.08 11.71 3.43
N ARG A 90 -15.64 11.02 2.44
CA ARG A 90 -15.01 10.82 1.13
C ARG A 90 -14.72 12.17 0.45
N GLU A 91 -15.64 13.11 0.56
CA GLU A 91 -15.60 14.42 -0.09
C GLU A 91 -14.45 15.27 0.46
N ALA A 92 -14.20 15.20 1.77
CA ALA A 92 -13.07 15.87 2.41
C ALA A 92 -11.73 15.32 1.90
N TRP A 93 -11.63 13.99 1.72
CA TRP A 93 -10.44 13.40 1.09
C TRP A 93 -10.29 13.84 -0.37
N ALA A 94 -11.37 13.78 -1.16
CA ALA A 94 -11.34 14.16 -2.57
C ALA A 94 -10.87 15.62 -2.74
N GLU A 95 -11.38 16.54 -1.92
CA GLU A 95 -11.01 17.95 -1.97
C GLU A 95 -9.54 18.18 -1.61
N GLY A 96 -9.05 17.51 -0.56
CA GLY A 96 -7.64 17.58 -0.18
C GLY A 96 -6.71 17.05 -1.27
N ILE A 97 -7.07 15.92 -1.89
CA ILE A 97 -6.29 15.30 -2.99
C ILE A 97 -6.27 16.20 -4.22
N LEU A 98 -7.42 16.75 -4.62
CA LEU A 98 -7.50 17.66 -5.75
C LEU A 98 -6.73 18.95 -5.49
N SER A 99 -6.84 19.54 -4.28
CA SER A 99 -6.08 20.73 -3.89
C SER A 99 -4.56 20.50 -3.96
N GLU A 100 -4.11 19.33 -3.52
CA GLU A 100 -2.69 18.97 -3.57
C GLU A 100 -2.20 18.80 -5.01
N LEU A 101 -2.94 18.04 -5.82
CA LEU A 101 -2.62 17.83 -7.23
C LEU A 101 -2.67 19.12 -8.05
N GLU A 102 -3.59 20.04 -7.73
CA GLU A 102 -3.77 21.32 -8.41
C GLU A 102 -2.54 22.22 -8.29
N ARG A 103 -1.73 22.07 -7.25
CA ARG A 103 -0.46 22.80 -7.10
C ARG A 103 0.52 22.47 -8.24
N VAL A 104 0.47 21.25 -8.75
CA VAL A 104 1.36 20.76 -9.83
C VAL A 104 0.63 20.83 -11.18
N HIS A 105 -0.65 20.45 -11.19
CA HIS A 105 -1.55 20.36 -12.35
C HIS A 105 -2.84 21.21 -12.15
N PRO A 106 -2.83 22.53 -12.38
CA PRO A 106 -3.97 23.44 -12.19
C PRO A 106 -5.23 23.12 -12.99
N ASP A 107 -5.12 22.36 -14.06
CA ASP A 107 -6.25 21.89 -14.83
C ASP A 107 -6.79 20.53 -14.33
N ILE A 108 -6.20 19.94 -13.28
CA ILE A 108 -6.57 18.61 -12.78
C ILE A 108 -8.05 18.51 -12.42
N ARG A 109 -8.62 19.57 -11.81
CA ARG A 109 -10.04 19.59 -11.42
C ARG A 109 -10.95 19.55 -12.64
N ARG A 110 -10.61 20.34 -13.67
CA ARG A 110 -11.35 20.39 -14.94
C ARG A 110 -11.26 19.06 -15.68
N LEU A 111 -10.11 18.38 -15.61
CA LEU A 111 -9.87 17.10 -16.28
C LEU A 111 -10.46 15.91 -15.55
N THR A 112 -10.61 15.98 -14.22
CA THR A 112 -11.09 14.87 -13.41
C THR A 112 -12.57 14.59 -13.69
N THR A 113 -12.84 13.42 -14.27
CA THR A 113 -14.20 12.93 -14.55
C THR A 113 -14.73 12.01 -13.47
N ARG A 114 -13.83 11.35 -12.73
CA ARG A 114 -14.16 10.47 -11.60
C ARG A 114 -12.97 10.40 -10.66
N LEU A 115 -13.25 10.33 -9.36
CA LEU A 115 -12.26 10.12 -8.32
C LEU A 115 -12.75 8.99 -7.40
N ASP A 116 -12.04 7.88 -7.27
CA ASP A 116 -12.38 6.80 -6.35
C ASP A 116 -11.37 6.74 -5.22
N ILE A 117 -11.83 6.48 -3.98
CA ILE A 117 -10.98 6.49 -2.78
C ILE A 117 -11.04 5.13 -2.11
N PHE A 118 -9.86 4.59 -1.81
CA PHE A 118 -9.68 3.32 -1.11
C PHE A 118 -8.93 3.55 0.19
N ARG A 119 -9.50 3.06 1.29
CA ARG A 119 -9.01 3.25 2.65
C ARG A 119 -8.49 1.93 3.19
N ASN A 120 -7.18 1.83 3.36
CA ASN A 120 -6.50 0.62 3.80
C ASN A 120 -5.96 0.81 5.21
N GLY A 121 -6.74 0.41 6.23
CA GLY A 121 -6.35 0.63 7.64
C GLY A 121 -5.10 -0.15 8.11
N HIS A 122 -4.77 -1.24 7.43
CA HIS A 122 -3.63 -2.11 7.76
C HIS A 122 -2.84 -2.44 6.48
N ALA A 123 -2.49 -1.41 5.70
CA ALA A 123 -1.98 -1.59 4.34
C ALA A 123 -0.61 -2.28 4.31
N MET A 124 0.32 -1.79 5.14
CA MET A 124 1.70 -2.28 5.13
C MET A 124 2.21 -2.52 6.54
N ARG A 125 2.93 -3.62 6.74
CA ARG A 125 3.70 -3.91 7.94
C ARG A 125 4.73 -2.81 8.15
N ARG A 126 4.81 -2.29 9.38
CA ARG A 126 5.81 -1.30 9.78
C ARG A 126 6.96 -1.99 10.50
N PRO A 127 8.12 -2.16 9.84
CA PRO A 127 9.33 -2.58 10.55
C PRO A 127 9.80 -1.43 11.45
N VAL A 128 10.13 -1.75 12.69
CA VAL A 128 10.84 -0.85 13.61
C VAL A 128 12.23 -1.40 13.86
N PRO A 129 13.21 -0.57 14.27
CA PRO A 129 14.53 -1.08 14.64
C PRO A 129 14.41 -2.30 15.57
N GLY A 130 14.96 -3.43 15.13
CA GLY A 130 14.92 -4.70 15.85
C GLY A 130 13.76 -5.66 15.54
N SER A 131 12.75 -5.27 14.74
CA SER A 131 11.58 -6.13 14.54
C SER A 131 11.77 -7.30 13.56
N ILE A 132 12.88 -7.36 12.81
CA ILE A 132 13.05 -8.27 11.67
C ILE A 132 13.73 -9.58 12.06
N TRP A 133 14.78 -9.52 12.89
CA TRP A 133 15.67 -10.66 13.11
C TRP A 133 15.34 -11.48 14.34
N TYR A 134 14.58 -10.93 15.29
CA TYR A 134 14.33 -11.55 16.59
C TYR A 134 12.91 -11.25 17.12
N GLY A 135 12.57 -11.87 18.24
CA GLY A 135 11.35 -11.58 18.98
C GLY A 135 10.09 -12.14 18.30
N GLN A 136 9.05 -11.32 18.20
CA GLN A 136 7.71 -11.78 17.83
C GLN A 136 7.63 -12.26 16.37
N ARG A 137 8.34 -11.60 15.45
CA ARG A 137 8.38 -12.05 14.04
C ARG A 137 9.09 -13.39 13.87
N GLN A 138 10.14 -13.65 14.65
CA GLN A 138 10.81 -14.95 14.63
C GLN A 138 9.87 -16.06 15.10
N LYS A 139 9.14 -15.83 16.21
CA LYS A 139 8.12 -16.78 16.71
C LYS A 139 7.06 -17.11 15.66
N LEU A 140 6.63 -16.13 14.86
CA LEU A 140 5.70 -16.36 13.75
C LEU A 140 6.34 -17.19 12.62
N ALA A 141 7.55 -16.85 12.20
CA ALA A 141 8.23 -17.52 11.09
C ALA A 141 8.62 -18.98 11.40
N ASP A 142 8.98 -19.24 12.65
CA ASP A 142 9.42 -20.54 13.15
C ASP A 142 8.23 -21.38 13.67
N PHE A 143 7.02 -20.82 13.70
CA PHE A 143 5.84 -21.54 14.11
C PHE A 143 5.62 -22.79 13.25
N PHE A 144 5.44 -23.92 13.92
CA PHE A 144 5.15 -25.20 13.30
C PHE A 144 3.90 -25.82 13.93
N SER A 145 3.02 -26.34 13.07
CA SER A 145 1.86 -27.13 13.46
C SER A 145 1.52 -28.13 12.36
N ARG A 146 1.04 -29.32 12.75
CA ARG A 146 0.57 -30.33 11.79
C ARG A 146 -0.71 -29.94 11.05
N ARG A 147 -1.46 -28.96 11.58
CA ARG A 147 -2.79 -28.59 11.06
C ARG A 147 -2.83 -27.22 10.40
N ILE A 148 -1.84 -26.36 10.66
CA ILE A 148 -1.83 -24.97 10.23
C ILE A 148 -0.42 -24.58 9.81
N THR A 149 -0.28 -24.05 8.60
CA THR A 149 0.96 -23.49 8.08
C THR A 149 0.73 -22.02 7.74
N LEU A 150 1.57 -21.12 8.25
CA LEU A 150 1.48 -19.69 7.99
C LEU A 150 2.18 -19.35 6.67
N ALA A 151 1.57 -18.46 5.88
CA ALA A 151 2.03 -18.07 4.55
C ALA A 151 1.73 -16.59 4.25
N HIS A 152 2.31 -15.69 5.03
CA HIS A 152 2.07 -14.24 4.90
C HIS A 152 3.39 -13.46 4.86
N ALA A 153 3.43 -12.31 4.17
CA ALA A 153 4.62 -11.47 4.04
C ALA A 153 5.14 -10.95 5.41
N ASP A 154 4.24 -10.82 6.40
CA ASP A 154 4.61 -10.46 7.78
C ASP A 154 5.62 -11.42 8.42
N LEU A 155 5.69 -12.66 7.93
CA LEU A 155 6.71 -13.63 8.37
C LEU A 155 8.13 -13.18 7.96
N SER A 156 8.26 -12.33 6.95
CA SER A 156 9.51 -11.68 6.56
C SER A 156 9.71 -10.32 7.21
N GLY A 157 8.62 -9.68 7.66
CA GLY A 157 8.65 -8.39 8.36
C GLY A 157 8.42 -7.16 7.47
N PHE A 158 8.19 -7.35 6.17
CA PHE A 158 7.91 -6.29 5.20
C PHE A 158 6.77 -6.69 4.26
N SER A 159 6.01 -5.71 3.79
CA SER A 159 4.88 -5.91 2.87
C SER A 159 5.32 -5.80 1.41
N LEU A 160 6.13 -6.77 0.98
CA LEU A 160 6.56 -6.91 -0.41
C LEU A 160 5.87 -8.09 -1.08
N PHE A 161 5.58 -7.97 -2.37
CA PHE A 161 4.96 -9.04 -3.14
C PHE A 161 5.86 -10.28 -3.21
N GLU A 162 7.16 -10.07 -3.40
CA GLU A 162 8.19 -11.10 -3.44
C GLU A 162 8.24 -11.88 -2.13
N GLU A 163 8.09 -11.19 -0.99
CA GLU A 163 8.06 -11.82 0.33
C GLU A 163 6.78 -12.63 0.55
N ALA A 164 5.63 -12.13 0.09
CA ALA A 164 4.38 -12.89 0.12
C ALA A 164 4.51 -14.19 -0.70
N LEU A 165 5.06 -14.10 -1.92
CA LEU A 165 5.30 -15.25 -2.79
C LEU A 165 6.29 -16.23 -2.15
N TYR A 166 7.44 -15.73 -1.69
CA TYR A 166 8.47 -16.54 -1.04
C TYR A 166 7.90 -17.31 0.17
N ARG A 167 7.13 -16.63 1.02
CA ARG A 167 6.49 -17.28 2.18
C ARG A 167 5.42 -18.29 1.78
N GLY A 168 4.72 -18.07 0.67
CA GLY A 168 3.82 -19.04 0.06
C GLY A 168 4.55 -20.32 -0.37
N VAL A 169 5.68 -20.18 -1.07
CA VAL A 169 6.52 -21.32 -1.49
C VAL A 169 7.05 -22.09 -0.28
N VAL A 170 7.63 -21.40 0.70
CA VAL A 170 8.14 -22.03 1.94
C VAL A 170 7.03 -22.79 2.68
N ALA A 171 5.81 -22.24 2.73
CA ALA A 171 4.67 -22.92 3.33
C ALA A 171 4.31 -24.20 2.59
N ALA A 172 4.25 -24.16 1.25
CA ALA A 172 3.96 -25.34 0.43
C ALA A 172 5.01 -26.44 0.64
N GLU A 173 6.30 -26.10 0.62
CA GLU A 173 7.37 -27.07 0.88
C GLU A 173 7.29 -27.70 2.27
N ARG A 174 6.95 -26.90 3.30
CA ARG A 174 6.75 -27.42 4.66
C ARG A 174 5.63 -28.47 4.71
N VAL A 175 4.52 -28.20 4.01
CA VAL A 175 3.39 -29.15 3.93
C VAL A 175 3.80 -30.42 3.18
N ILE A 176 4.49 -30.30 2.03
CA ILE A 176 4.98 -31.47 1.26
C ILE A 176 5.91 -32.33 2.10
N ARG A 177 6.90 -31.72 2.79
CA ARG A 177 7.82 -32.45 3.66
C ARG A 177 7.09 -33.20 4.77
N TRP A 178 6.04 -32.60 5.34
CA TRP A 178 5.24 -33.25 6.37
C TRP A 178 4.43 -34.43 5.83
N LEU A 179 3.78 -34.28 4.68
CA LEU A 179 3.01 -35.34 4.03
C LEU A 179 3.89 -36.55 3.67
N ASN A 180 5.12 -36.30 3.22
CA ASN A 180 6.07 -37.35 2.85
C ASN A 180 6.73 -38.05 4.05
N ALA A 181 6.63 -37.47 5.26
CA ALA A 181 7.18 -38.02 6.49
C ALA A 181 6.15 -38.86 7.29
N GLN A 182 4.94 -39.03 6.74
CA GLN A 182 3.90 -39.91 7.27
C GLN A 182 3.98 -41.29 6.61
#